data_AF-A0A521RWD8-F1
#
_entry.id   AF-A0A521RWD8-F1
#
_cell.length_a   1.000
_cell.length_b   1.000
_cell.length_c   1.000
_cell.angle_alpha   90.00
_cell.angle_beta   90.00
_cell.angle_gamma   90.00
#
_symmetry.space_group_name_H-M   'P 1'
#
loop_
_entity.id
_entity.type
_entity.pdbx_description
1 polymer ?
#
loop_
_entity_poly.entity_id
_entity_poly.type
_entity_poly.pdbx_seq_one_letter_code
_entity_poly.pdbx_strand_id
1 'polypeptide(L)'
;MTRRLLALFLLMSIALVGRSMAQHVDQIPPPITAFYQDRNFVSMFSNPAERSRVVAYSLLPEEAQKQEPLPQRLGTIAPMMARVERHVVDIDPRMNIPLGGRRERYPGYNEVVEIKEFRDFKNGLAVRVAACDVDPAGRALLVSIYERAGGDERELPPVNERLRLGRGRMCRDQIHYWSLVAGEWVTQTAHTAFLDETAR
;
A
#
# COMPACT_ATOMS: atom_id res chain seq x y z
N MET A 1 6.25 19.81 -58.93
CA MET A 1 7.16 19.11 -57.99
C MET A 1 6.99 19.71 -56.59
N THR A 2 5.81 19.79 -55.96
CA THR A 2 4.88 18.76 -55.47
C THR A 2 5.46 17.76 -54.45
N ARG A 3 5.50 18.23 -53.18
CA ARG A 3 4.95 17.54 -52.00
C ARG A 3 5.41 16.09 -51.76
N ARG A 4 6.66 15.83 -51.36
CA ARG A 4 7.08 14.52 -50.80
C ARG A 4 8.19 14.54 -49.73
N LEU A 5 8.39 15.65 -49.03
CA LEU A 5 9.52 15.78 -48.07
C LEU A 5 9.14 16.34 -46.69
N LEU A 6 7.88 16.18 -46.27
CA LEU A 6 7.40 16.66 -44.97
C LEU A 6 6.62 15.60 -44.18
N ALA A 7 6.96 14.32 -44.34
CA ALA A 7 6.25 13.21 -43.71
C ALA A 7 7.17 12.19 -43.01
N LEU A 8 8.43 12.56 -42.68
CA LEU A 8 9.35 11.67 -41.97
C LEU A 8 9.88 12.20 -40.63
N PHE A 9 9.47 13.40 -40.20
CA PHE A 9 9.88 13.97 -38.90
C PHE A 9 8.76 13.98 -37.85
N LEU A 10 7.57 13.45 -38.16
CA LEU A 10 6.42 13.47 -37.26
C LEU A 10 6.00 12.11 -36.68
N LEU A 11 6.83 11.07 -36.87
CA LEU A 11 6.58 9.72 -36.32
C LEU A 11 7.63 9.26 -35.30
N MET A 12 8.63 10.09 -34.98
CA MET A 12 9.64 9.81 -33.94
C MET A 12 9.37 10.48 -32.59
N SER A 13 8.28 11.26 -32.47
CA SER A 13 7.95 11.97 -31.21
C SER A 13 6.86 11.32 -30.38
N ILE A 14 6.21 10.25 -30.86
CA ILE A 14 5.12 9.57 -30.14
C ILE A 14 5.62 8.36 -29.34
N ALA A 15 6.86 7.89 -29.57
CA ALA A 15 7.44 6.76 -28.84
C ALA A 15 8.11 7.15 -27.50
N LEU A 16 8.19 8.43 -27.14
CA LEU A 16 9.00 8.90 -26.00
C LEU A 16 8.21 9.42 -24.78
N VAL A 17 6.88 9.33 -24.78
CA VAL A 17 6.06 9.71 -23.60
C VAL A 17 5.62 8.48 -22.79
N GLY A 18 5.78 7.26 -23.33
CA GLY A 18 5.33 6.01 -22.70
C GLY A 18 6.37 5.27 -21.84
N ARG A 19 7.62 5.76 -21.74
CA ARG A 19 8.73 5.02 -21.08
C ARG A 19 9.13 5.53 -19.69
N SER A 20 8.54 6.62 -19.19
CA SER A 20 9.12 7.34 -18.05
C SER A 20 8.65 6.91 -16.64
N MET A 21 7.66 6.02 -16.47
CA MET A 21 7.17 5.68 -15.12
C MET A 21 7.69 4.36 -14.55
N ALA A 22 8.07 3.39 -15.39
CA ALA A 22 8.57 2.10 -14.91
C ALA A 22 10.04 2.13 -14.48
N GLN A 23 10.78 3.20 -14.79
CA GLN A 23 12.23 3.14 -14.81
C GLN A 23 12.93 3.33 -13.44
N HIS A 24 12.22 3.66 -12.36
CA HIS A 24 12.87 4.02 -11.08
C HIS A 24 12.37 3.27 -9.84
N VAL A 25 11.37 2.38 -9.93
CA VAL A 25 10.90 1.59 -8.75
C VAL A 25 12.03 0.73 -8.16
N ASP A 26 12.94 0.23 -9.00
CA ASP A 26 14.08 -0.60 -8.58
C ASP A 26 15.09 0.14 -7.68
N GLN A 27 14.98 1.47 -7.57
CA GLN A 27 15.82 2.30 -6.72
C GLN A 27 15.20 2.55 -5.33
N ILE A 28 13.92 2.23 -5.15
CA ILE A 28 13.26 2.34 -3.85
C ILE A 28 13.79 1.23 -2.94
N PRO A 29 14.19 1.55 -1.69
CA PRO A 29 14.63 0.55 -0.73
C PRO A 29 13.66 -0.63 -0.63
N PRO A 30 14.14 -1.90 -0.70
CA PRO A 30 13.27 -3.07 -0.69
C PRO A 30 12.21 -3.10 0.44
N PRO A 31 12.51 -2.67 1.69
CA PRO A 31 11.50 -2.61 2.75
C PRO A 31 10.30 -1.71 2.43
N ILE A 32 10.54 -0.58 1.74
CA ILE A 32 9.49 0.37 1.36
C ILE A 32 8.61 -0.22 0.25
N THR A 33 9.23 -0.85 -0.75
CA THR A 33 8.48 -1.55 -1.82
C THR A 33 7.65 -2.70 -1.25
N ALA A 34 8.22 -3.50 -0.35
CA ALA A 34 7.52 -4.60 0.32
C ALA A 34 6.32 -4.10 1.15
N PHE A 35 6.45 -2.97 1.84
CA PHE A 35 5.34 -2.34 2.56
C PHE A 35 4.14 -2.06 1.67
N TYR A 36 4.36 -1.45 0.49
CA TYR A 36 3.25 -1.15 -0.42
C TYR A 36 2.65 -2.42 -1.03
N GLN A 37 3.47 -3.43 -1.33
CA GLN A 37 3.00 -4.72 -1.82
C GLN A 37 2.11 -5.42 -0.79
N ASP A 38 2.58 -5.54 0.46
CA ASP A 38 1.82 -6.14 1.56
C ASP A 38 0.52 -5.36 1.81
N ARG A 39 0.60 -4.02 1.90
CA ARG A 39 -0.58 -3.16 2.10
C ARG A 39 -1.63 -3.37 1.01
N ASN A 40 -1.19 -3.39 -0.26
CA ASN A 40 -2.09 -3.60 -1.39
C ASN A 40 -2.71 -4.98 -1.39
N PHE A 41 -1.92 -6.02 -1.08
CA PHE A 41 -2.43 -7.37 -0.95
C PHE A 41 -3.53 -7.41 0.12
N VAL A 42 -3.26 -6.91 1.32
CA VAL A 42 -4.26 -6.93 2.38
C VAL A 42 -5.52 -6.15 1.98
N SER A 43 -5.40 -4.96 1.40
CA SER A 43 -6.58 -4.18 0.97
C SER A 43 -7.38 -4.85 -0.15
N MET A 44 -6.73 -5.52 -1.11
CA MET A 44 -7.39 -6.20 -2.22
C MET A 44 -7.98 -7.57 -1.84
N PHE A 45 -7.40 -8.25 -0.86
CA PHE A 45 -7.80 -9.60 -0.45
C PHE A 45 -8.48 -9.64 0.91
N SER A 46 -8.85 -8.50 1.50
CA SER A 46 -9.71 -8.43 2.69
C SER A 46 -10.65 -7.23 2.70
N ASN A 47 -11.61 -7.25 3.61
CA ASN A 47 -12.43 -6.09 3.97
C ASN A 47 -12.15 -5.63 5.42
N PRO A 48 -12.60 -4.42 5.82
CA PRO A 48 -12.42 -3.91 7.18
C PRO A 48 -12.85 -4.88 8.29
N ALA A 49 -14.00 -5.54 8.15
CA ALA A 49 -14.51 -6.46 9.16
C ALA A 49 -13.63 -7.71 9.32
N GLU A 50 -13.13 -8.25 8.21
CA GLU A 50 -12.18 -9.37 8.22
C GLU A 50 -10.87 -9.00 8.92
N ARG A 51 -10.38 -7.80 8.68
CA ARG A 51 -9.16 -7.31 9.35
C ARG A 51 -9.37 -7.08 10.83
N SER A 52 -10.52 -6.54 11.23
CA SER A 52 -10.90 -6.48 12.64
C SER A 52 -10.99 -7.86 13.27
N ARG A 53 -11.46 -8.88 12.54
CA ARG A 53 -11.45 -10.27 13.01
C ARG A 53 -10.03 -10.81 13.18
N VAL A 54 -9.12 -10.54 12.24
CA VAL A 54 -7.71 -10.94 12.34
C VAL A 54 -7.05 -10.32 13.57
N VAL A 55 -7.29 -9.03 13.80
CA VAL A 55 -6.82 -8.32 14.99
C VAL A 55 -7.37 -8.95 16.26
N ALA A 56 -8.69 -9.11 16.37
CA ALA A 56 -9.32 -9.71 17.54
C ALA A 56 -8.80 -11.14 17.79
N TYR A 57 -8.61 -11.93 16.73
CA TYR A 57 -8.04 -13.26 16.81
C TYR A 57 -6.62 -13.27 17.38
N SER A 58 -5.77 -12.31 16.98
CA SER A 58 -4.39 -12.20 17.47
C SER A 58 -4.26 -11.88 18.97
N LEU A 59 -5.35 -11.39 19.59
CA LEU A 59 -5.42 -11.11 21.02
C LEU A 59 -5.88 -12.33 21.84
N LEU A 60 -6.38 -13.38 21.20
CA LEU A 60 -6.83 -14.60 21.89
C LEU A 60 -5.63 -15.42 22.38
N PRO A 61 -5.77 -16.18 23.48
CA PRO A 61 -4.80 -17.20 23.87
C PRO A 61 -4.58 -18.23 22.76
N GLU A 62 -3.38 -18.82 22.68
CA GLU A 62 -3.01 -19.77 21.62
C GLU A 62 -3.94 -21.00 21.57
N GLU A 63 -4.42 -21.46 22.73
CA GLU A 63 -5.37 -22.56 22.84
C GLU A 63 -6.71 -22.23 22.18
N ALA A 64 -7.19 -20.99 22.34
CA ALA A 64 -8.42 -20.52 21.71
C ALA A 64 -8.23 -20.34 20.20
N GLN A 65 -7.05 -19.87 19.78
CA GLN A 65 -6.69 -19.76 18.36
C GLN A 65 -6.74 -21.12 17.64
N LYS A 66 -6.33 -22.21 18.30
CA LYS A 66 -6.37 -23.58 17.76
C LYS A 66 -7.79 -24.13 17.64
N GLN A 67 -8.71 -23.73 18.51
CA GLN A 67 -10.09 -24.20 18.49
C GLN A 67 -10.91 -23.57 17.35
N GLU A 68 -10.64 -22.32 17.02
CA GLU A 68 -11.32 -21.60 15.93
C GLU A 68 -10.29 -20.96 14.98
N PRO A 69 -9.60 -21.74 14.14
CA PRO A 69 -8.57 -21.20 13.25
C PRO A 69 -9.17 -20.20 12.26
N LEU A 70 -8.38 -19.17 11.93
CA LEU A 70 -8.74 -18.26 10.85
C LEU A 70 -8.91 -19.02 9.53
N PRO A 71 -9.85 -18.59 8.66
CA PRO A 71 -9.86 -19.03 7.27
C PRO A 71 -8.48 -18.85 6.63
N GLN A 72 -8.06 -19.80 5.80
CA GLN A 72 -6.71 -19.83 5.22
C GLN A 72 -6.25 -18.47 4.65
N ARG A 73 -7.11 -17.79 3.88
CA ARG A 73 -6.86 -16.45 3.35
C ARG A 73 -6.55 -15.41 4.43
N LEU A 74 -7.33 -15.40 5.51
CA LEU A 74 -7.10 -14.48 6.63
C LEU A 74 -5.84 -14.87 7.42
N GLY A 75 -5.53 -16.16 7.50
CA GLY A 75 -4.25 -16.66 8.02
C GLY A 75 -3.05 -16.15 7.24
N THR A 76 -3.12 -16.06 5.91
CA THR A 76 -2.08 -15.44 5.06
C THR A 76 -1.99 -13.91 5.27
N ILE A 77 -3.13 -13.25 5.46
CA ILE A 77 -3.21 -11.80 5.61
C ILE A 77 -2.67 -11.32 6.96
N ALA A 78 -2.83 -12.11 8.03
CA ALA A 78 -2.36 -11.77 9.36
C ALA A 78 -0.86 -11.38 9.44
N PRO A 79 0.11 -12.17 8.93
CA PRO A 79 1.51 -11.78 8.95
C PRO A 79 1.81 -10.56 8.06
N MET A 80 1.11 -10.35 6.95
CA MET A 80 1.24 -9.15 6.12
C MET A 80 0.78 -7.90 6.88
N MET A 81 -0.32 -8.02 7.62
CA MET A 81 -0.82 -6.95 8.47
C MET A 81 0.24 -6.54 9.51
N ALA A 82 0.80 -7.54 10.22
CA ALA A 82 1.84 -7.30 11.20
C ALA A 82 3.11 -6.65 10.58
N ARG A 83 3.54 -7.09 9.39
CA ARG A 83 4.70 -6.48 8.70
C ARG A 83 4.48 -5.02 8.37
N VAL A 84 3.33 -4.68 7.81
CA VAL A 84 2.98 -3.30 7.48
C VAL A 84 2.91 -2.42 8.74
N GLU A 85 2.33 -2.92 9.83
CA GLU A 85 2.24 -2.15 11.09
C GLU A 85 3.60 -1.84 11.71
N ARG A 86 4.59 -2.73 11.59
CA ARG A 86 5.95 -2.48 12.10
C ARG A 86 6.61 -1.26 11.45
N HIS A 87 6.24 -0.92 10.23
CA HIS A 87 6.80 0.22 9.52
C HIS A 87 6.06 1.54 9.80
N VAL A 88 4.88 1.51 10.44
CA VAL A 88 4.11 2.73 10.70
C VAL A 88 4.41 3.24 12.10
N VAL A 89 4.94 4.46 12.19
CA VAL A 89 5.13 5.17 13.46
C VAL A 89 4.19 6.37 13.54
N ASP A 90 3.50 6.45 14.67
CA ASP A 90 2.85 7.70 15.08
C ASP A 90 3.90 8.63 15.64
N ILE A 91 4.07 9.78 15.02
CA ILE A 91 4.98 10.82 15.50
C ILE A 91 4.12 11.99 15.95
N ASP A 92 4.37 12.48 17.16
CA ASP A 92 3.88 13.79 17.57
C ASP A 92 4.66 14.86 16.78
N PRO A 93 4.00 15.63 15.89
CA PRO A 93 4.68 16.62 15.05
C PRO A 93 5.35 17.74 15.85
N ARG A 94 5.01 17.92 17.14
CA ARG A 94 5.60 18.93 18.03
C ARG A 94 6.82 18.43 18.80
N MET A 95 6.88 17.12 19.05
CA MET A 95 7.90 16.51 19.91
C MET A 95 8.89 15.63 19.12
N ASN A 96 8.54 15.25 17.88
CA ASN A 96 9.30 14.35 17.02
C ASN A 96 9.69 13.02 17.71
N ILE A 97 8.88 12.58 18.67
CA ILE A 97 9.00 11.30 19.37
C ILE A 97 7.90 10.35 18.91
N PRO A 98 8.18 9.04 18.86
CA PRO A 98 7.13 8.03 18.66
C PRO A 98 6.12 8.15 19.80
N LEU A 99 4.84 8.36 19.47
CA LEU A 99 3.76 8.18 20.42
C LEU A 99 3.69 6.69 20.71
N GLY A 100 4.25 6.25 21.84
CA GLY A 100 4.23 4.87 22.28
C GLY A 100 2.80 4.33 22.33
N GLY A 101 2.37 3.70 21.25
CA GLY A 101 1.02 3.20 21.07
C GLY A 101 0.85 2.68 19.65
N ARG A 102 0.80 1.36 19.48
CA ARG A 102 0.33 0.73 18.25
C ARG A 102 -1.17 0.99 18.16
N ARG A 103 -1.59 2.11 17.57
CA ARG A 103 -2.98 2.22 17.13
C ARG A 103 -3.14 1.24 15.96
N GLU A 104 -4.03 0.26 16.12
CA GLU A 104 -4.42 -0.68 15.07
C GLU A 104 -5.05 0.11 13.93
N ARG A 105 -4.25 0.50 12.94
CA ARG A 105 -4.67 1.33 11.80
C ARG A 105 -5.29 0.50 10.69
N TYR A 106 -5.09 -0.82 10.72
CA TYR A 106 -5.44 -1.68 9.61
C TYR A 106 -6.92 -1.81 9.29
N PRO A 107 -7.88 -1.75 10.23
CA PRO A 107 -9.29 -1.82 9.87
C PRO A 107 -9.67 -0.75 8.82
N GLY A 108 -9.05 0.43 8.86
CA GLY A 108 -9.34 1.57 7.99
C GLY A 108 -8.75 1.53 6.57
N TYR A 109 -7.79 0.65 6.27
CA TYR A 109 -7.16 0.63 4.94
C TYR A 109 -8.05 -0.04 3.88
N ASN A 110 -8.80 0.77 3.13
CA ASN A 110 -9.65 0.31 2.04
C ASN A 110 -9.17 0.81 0.66
N GLU A 111 -7.86 0.95 0.51
CA GLU A 111 -7.25 1.56 -0.68
C GLU A 111 -6.09 0.76 -1.23
N VAL A 112 -6.01 0.68 -2.55
CA VAL A 112 -4.81 0.29 -3.28
C VAL A 112 -3.92 1.52 -3.47
N VAL A 113 -2.62 1.35 -3.27
CA VAL A 113 -1.62 2.41 -3.40
C VAL A 113 -0.63 2.09 -4.51
N GLU A 114 -0.52 3.00 -5.47
CA GLU A 114 0.45 2.93 -6.57
C GLU A 114 1.54 3.98 -6.37
N ILE A 115 2.81 3.56 -6.33
CA ILE A 115 3.94 4.49 -6.30
C ILE A 115 4.02 5.23 -7.64
N LYS A 116 4.10 6.57 -7.58
CA LYS A 116 4.21 7.43 -8.77
C LYS A 116 5.61 8.00 -8.94
N GLU A 117 6.19 8.49 -7.86
CA GLU A 117 7.55 9.02 -7.82
C GLU A 117 8.09 8.95 -6.39
N PHE A 118 9.40 9.05 -6.25
CA PHE A 118 10.05 9.24 -4.96
C PHE A 118 11.17 10.26 -5.07
N ARG A 119 11.53 10.85 -3.93
CA ARG A 119 12.62 11.81 -3.82
C ARG A 119 13.39 11.57 -2.53
N ASP A 120 14.70 11.39 -2.65
CA ASP A 120 15.59 11.36 -1.51
C ASP A 120 15.69 12.73 -0.85
N PHE A 121 15.82 12.74 0.47
CA PHE A 121 16.23 13.91 1.24
C PHE A 121 17.23 13.48 2.31
N LYS A 122 17.86 14.46 2.99
CA LYS A 122 19.05 14.26 3.84
C LYS A 122 19.00 13.04 4.78
N ASN A 123 17.82 12.70 5.32
CA ASN A 123 17.63 11.60 6.28
C ASN A 123 16.44 10.68 5.93
N GLY A 124 16.02 10.60 4.66
CA GLY A 124 14.84 9.81 4.32
C GLY A 124 14.38 9.88 2.86
N LEU A 125 13.18 9.37 2.64
CA LEU A 125 12.57 9.25 1.32
C LEU A 125 11.15 9.82 1.34
N ALA A 126 10.82 10.73 0.43
CA ALA A 126 9.44 11.14 0.19
C ALA A 126 8.90 10.33 -0.97
N VAL A 127 7.87 9.51 -0.73
CA VAL A 127 7.24 8.67 -1.76
C VAL A 127 5.87 9.25 -2.07
N ARG A 128 5.69 9.74 -3.30
CA ARG A 128 4.37 10.15 -3.78
C ARG A 128 3.67 8.95 -4.37
N VAL A 129 2.44 8.76 -3.92
CA VAL A 129 1.60 7.65 -4.30
C VAL A 129 0.22 8.12 -4.73
N ALA A 130 -0.42 7.36 -5.62
CA ALA A 130 -1.86 7.45 -5.83
C ALA A 130 -2.53 6.41 -4.94
N ALA A 131 -3.37 6.85 -4.00
CA ALA A 131 -4.21 6.01 -3.20
C ALA A 131 -5.62 6.00 -3.78
N CYS A 132 -6.09 4.83 -4.21
CA CYS A 132 -7.39 4.65 -4.82
C CYS A 132 -8.22 3.69 -3.98
N ASP A 133 -9.52 3.94 -3.86
CA ASP A 133 -10.43 3.00 -3.20
C ASP A 133 -10.33 1.61 -3.85
N VAL A 134 -10.59 0.56 -3.07
CA VAL A 134 -10.67 -0.81 -3.61
C VAL A 134 -12.01 -0.99 -4.33
N ASP A 135 -11.97 -1.44 -5.59
CA ASP A 135 -13.18 -1.80 -6.34
C ASP A 135 -13.81 -3.07 -5.74
N PRO A 136 -15.09 -3.03 -5.29
CA PRO A 136 -15.72 -4.19 -4.66
C PRO A 136 -15.81 -5.41 -5.57
N ALA A 137 -16.08 -5.22 -6.87
CA ALA A 137 -16.18 -6.31 -7.82
C ALA A 137 -14.79 -6.91 -8.12
N GLY A 138 -13.80 -6.05 -8.30
CA GLY A 138 -12.39 -6.41 -8.41
C GLY A 138 -11.87 -7.22 -7.23
N ARG A 139 -12.16 -6.79 -6.00
CA ARG A 139 -11.84 -7.56 -4.79
C ARG A 139 -12.51 -8.93 -4.80
N ALA A 140 -13.81 -9.00 -5.08
CA ALA A 140 -14.53 -10.27 -5.10
C ALA A 140 -13.93 -11.25 -6.12
N LEU A 141 -13.57 -10.75 -7.31
CA LEU A 141 -12.88 -11.53 -8.34
C LEU A 141 -11.50 -12.02 -7.86
N LEU A 142 -10.67 -11.14 -7.31
CA LEU A 142 -9.34 -11.48 -6.82
C LEU A 142 -9.40 -12.51 -5.70
N VAL A 143 -10.29 -12.33 -4.71
CA VAL A 143 -10.54 -13.31 -3.65
C VAL A 143 -10.95 -14.66 -4.23
N SER A 144 -11.87 -14.68 -5.20
CA SER A 144 -12.29 -15.92 -5.85
C SER A 144 -11.15 -16.62 -6.62
N ILE A 145 -10.23 -15.87 -7.24
CA ILE A 145 -9.04 -16.46 -7.88
C ILE A 145 -8.13 -17.08 -6.82
N TYR A 146 -7.83 -16.34 -5.75
CA TYR A 146 -6.96 -16.80 -4.67
C TYR A 146 -7.48 -18.07 -3.99
N GLU A 147 -8.78 -18.11 -3.71
CA GLU A 147 -9.42 -19.26 -3.07
C GLU A 147 -9.45 -20.49 -3.99
N ARG A 148 -9.65 -20.30 -5.30
CA ARG A 148 -9.54 -21.38 -6.29
C ARG A 148 -8.13 -21.93 -6.44
N ALA A 149 -7.13 -21.08 -6.27
CA ALA A 149 -5.71 -21.44 -6.23
C ALA A 149 -5.28 -22.11 -4.90
N GLY A 150 -6.21 -22.38 -3.98
CA GLY A 150 -5.89 -22.96 -2.68
C GLY A 150 -4.97 -22.08 -1.83
N GLY A 151 -4.97 -20.77 -2.05
CA GLY A 151 -4.11 -19.81 -1.37
C GLY A 151 -2.67 -19.74 -1.89
N ASP A 152 -2.35 -20.29 -3.06
CA ASP A 152 -1.03 -20.12 -3.67
C ASP A 152 -0.90 -18.74 -4.33
N GLU A 153 -0.11 -17.86 -3.72
CA GLU A 153 0.16 -16.52 -4.26
C GLU A 153 0.83 -16.52 -5.64
N ARG A 154 1.50 -17.62 -6.02
CA ARG A 154 2.17 -17.75 -7.32
C ARG A 154 1.20 -17.97 -8.47
N GLU A 155 -0.01 -18.42 -8.17
CA GLU A 155 -1.09 -18.61 -9.15
C GLU A 155 -1.94 -17.35 -9.33
N LEU A 156 -1.70 -16.32 -8.53
CA LEU A 156 -2.38 -15.03 -8.68
C LEU A 156 -1.89 -14.30 -9.94
N PRO A 157 -2.73 -13.42 -10.51
CA PRO A 157 -2.30 -12.50 -11.55
C PRO A 157 -1.06 -11.70 -11.11
N PRO A 158 -0.21 -11.27 -12.06
CA PRO A 158 0.95 -10.44 -11.74
C PRO A 158 0.51 -9.16 -11.01
N VAL A 159 1.41 -8.58 -10.21
CA VAL A 159 1.12 -7.42 -9.33
C VAL A 159 0.36 -6.32 -10.09
N ASN A 160 0.84 -5.90 -11.26
CA ASN A 160 0.21 -4.84 -12.05
C ASN A 160 -1.22 -5.17 -12.47
N GLU A 161 -1.50 -6.44 -12.76
CA GLU A 161 -2.85 -6.87 -13.08
C GLU A 161 -3.75 -6.90 -11.84
N ARG A 162 -3.24 -7.35 -10.70
CA ARG A 162 -3.97 -7.27 -9.42
C ARG A 162 -4.35 -5.82 -9.10
N LEU A 163 -3.40 -4.89 -9.22
CA LEU A 163 -3.64 -3.46 -9.03
C LEU A 163 -4.72 -2.96 -10.01
N ARG A 164 -4.63 -3.30 -11.29
CA ARG A 164 -5.64 -2.93 -12.30
C ARG A 164 -7.04 -3.44 -11.96
N LEU A 165 -7.14 -4.68 -11.48
CA LEU A 165 -8.41 -5.33 -11.13
C LEU A 165 -8.99 -4.76 -9.83
N GLY A 166 -8.16 -4.59 -8.79
CA GLY A 166 -8.58 -4.16 -7.46
C GLY A 166 -8.78 -2.66 -7.32
N ARG A 167 -8.34 -1.84 -8.28
CA ARG A 167 -8.39 -0.37 -8.20
C ARG A 167 -9.76 0.18 -8.58
N GLY A 168 -10.35 0.93 -7.66
CA GLY A 168 -11.55 1.73 -7.86
C GLY A 168 -11.28 3.06 -8.58
N ARG A 169 -12.35 3.82 -8.83
CA ARG A 169 -12.28 5.05 -9.65
C ARG A 169 -11.83 6.28 -8.86
N MET A 170 -12.12 6.31 -7.57
CA MET A 170 -11.78 7.44 -6.71
C MET A 170 -10.34 7.30 -6.25
N CYS A 171 -9.50 8.24 -6.63
CA CYS A 171 -8.09 8.28 -6.31
C CYS A 171 -7.71 9.64 -5.76
N ARG A 172 -6.75 9.66 -4.82
CA ARG A 172 -6.10 10.87 -4.33
C ARG A 172 -4.59 10.68 -4.30
N ASP A 173 -3.88 11.73 -4.62
CA ASP A 173 -2.43 11.76 -4.45
C ASP A 173 -2.10 11.94 -2.96
N GLN A 174 -1.14 11.18 -2.47
CA GLN A 174 -0.60 11.26 -1.12
C GLN A 174 0.93 11.29 -1.17
N ILE A 175 1.56 11.90 -0.17
CA ILE A 175 3.01 11.84 0.02
C ILE A 175 3.26 11.14 1.35
N HIS A 176 4.01 10.04 1.31
CA HIS A 176 4.42 9.28 2.49
C HIS A 176 5.90 9.58 2.75
N TYR A 177 6.20 10.03 3.96
CA TYR A 177 7.56 10.33 4.39
C TYR A 177 8.14 9.14 5.12
N TRP A 178 9.25 8.64 4.61
CA TRP A 178 10.00 7.53 5.16
C TRP A 178 11.30 8.03 5.77
N SER A 179 11.68 7.47 6.91
CA SER A 179 12.93 7.78 7.62
C SER A 179 13.62 6.50 8.03
N LEU A 180 14.95 6.52 8.09
CA LEU A 180 15.74 5.41 8.63
C LEU A 180 16.00 5.65 10.12
N VAL A 181 15.39 4.85 10.99
CA VAL A 181 15.49 4.96 12.45
C VAL A 181 16.05 3.65 12.99
N ALA A 182 17.20 3.73 13.69
CA ALA A 182 17.89 2.55 14.24
C ALA A 182 18.12 1.41 13.22
N GLY A 183 18.35 1.75 11.94
CA GLY A 183 18.56 0.79 10.87
C GLY A 183 17.27 0.27 10.20
N GLU A 184 16.10 0.70 10.65
CA GLU A 184 14.81 0.31 10.09
C GLU A 184 14.13 1.47 9.36
N TRP A 185 13.56 1.19 8.19
CA TRP A 185 12.73 2.15 7.45
C TRP A 185 11.35 2.24 8.10
N VAL A 186 10.95 3.45 8.46
CA VAL A 186 9.63 3.71 9.04
C VAL A 186 8.93 4.85 8.30
N THR A 187 7.63 4.71 8.05
CA THR A 187 6.79 5.74 7.47
C THR A 187 6.08 6.53 8.57
N GLN A 188 6.08 7.85 8.41
CA GLN A 188 5.40 8.76 9.32
C GLN A 188 3.95 8.93 8.88
N THR A 189 3.02 8.88 9.82
CA THR A 189 1.67 9.41 9.63
C THR A 189 1.49 10.62 10.54
N ALA A 190 1.48 11.82 9.96
CA ALA A 190 1.17 13.02 10.72
C ALA A 190 -0.33 13.03 11.08
N HIS A 191 -0.65 13.14 12.37
CA HIS A 191 -1.97 13.59 12.80
C HIS A 191 -1.85 15.08 13.09
N THR A 192 -2.44 15.93 12.24
CA THR A 192 -2.84 17.26 12.69
C THR A 192 -4.01 17.08 13.65
N ALA A 193 -3.72 16.92 14.94
CA ALA A 193 -4.68 17.26 15.97
C ALA A 193 -4.88 18.78 15.88
N PHE A 194 -5.97 19.21 15.24
CA PHE A 194 -6.46 20.57 15.40
C PHE A 194 -6.81 20.71 16.88
N LEU A 195 -5.99 21.42 17.64
CA LEU A 195 -6.44 21.95 18.91
C LEU A 195 -7.47 23.01 18.56
N ASP A 196 -8.70 22.78 19.01
CA ASP A 196 -9.73 23.81 19.07
C ASP A 196 -9.15 24.96 19.90
N GLU A 197 -8.88 26.11 19.27
CA GLU A 197 -8.32 27.30 19.93
C GLU A 197 -9.34 27.99 20.86
N THR A 198 -10.47 27.36 21.16
CA THR A 198 -11.54 27.95 21.97
C THR A 198 -11.46 27.65 23.48
N ALA A 199 -10.42 26.97 23.96
CA ALA A 199 -10.17 26.81 25.40
C ALA A 199 -9.16 27.87 25.92
N ARG A 200 -9.60 29.13 26.01
CA ARG A 200 -9.02 30.15 26.89
C ARG A 200 -10.12 30.97 27.53
#